data_AF-A0A7V9GHS3-F1
#
_entry.id   AF-A0A7V9GHS3-F1
#
_cell.length_a   1.000
_cell.length_b   1.000
_cell.length_c   1.000
_cell.angle_alpha   90.00
_cell.angle_beta   90.00
_cell.angle_gamma   90.00
#
_symmetry.space_group_name_H-M   'P 1'
#
loop_
_entity.id
_entity.type
_entity.pdbx_description
1 polymer ?
#
loop_
_entity_poly.entity_id
_entity_poly.type
_entity_poly.pdbx_seq_one_letter_code
_entity_poly.pdbx_strand_id
1 'polypeptide(L)'
;MGRLIDPSFATSFRRWLQKEHPKTTVVVEGFHISRFPVTNGEYVRFLEAAGGPPPESIASGEPDDHPVWGVDCSDAERFCGWYGRNAHRPCRLPTEAEWEYAARGPSGREYPFGDEFDPSRCNTIESGIGTTTPVDRYPHGASEWGVYDLAGNVEEWTADLYRPYPGGRFVDDDLSDAAGGTYRVLRGGSFARGGDLARCARRHGPYPGPDYRYRGFRVVLPTAAGRGTLVDMVTRDARLRLLGNEIYRRTEILHGRGAGVRVDRRAAQAVPGGVGEGYADADRRTAPPGTRSRRHGRMGEG
;
A
#
# COMPACT_ATOMS: atom_id res chain seq x y z
N MET A 1 11.69 -23.57 3.99
CA MET A 1 11.17 -22.73 2.89
C MET A 1 9.81 -23.27 2.44
N GLY A 2 8.77 -23.05 3.25
CA GLY A 2 7.41 -23.47 2.94
C GLY A 2 6.64 -22.29 2.37
N ARG A 3 5.99 -22.48 1.21
CA ARG A 3 5.10 -21.48 0.61
C ARG A 3 4.03 -21.10 1.64
N LEU A 4 3.97 -19.82 2.02
CA LEU A 4 2.90 -19.22 2.80
C LEU A 4 1.64 -19.10 1.93
N ILE A 5 1.05 -20.23 1.53
CA ILE A 5 -0.36 -20.30 1.14
C ILE A 5 -0.88 -21.64 1.64
N ASP A 6 -1.75 -21.60 2.65
CA ASP A 6 -2.57 -22.73 3.07
C ASP A 6 -3.35 -23.26 1.85
N PRO A 7 -3.24 -24.56 1.50
CA PRO A 7 -3.94 -25.14 0.35
C PRO A 7 -5.47 -25.01 0.41
N SER A 8 -6.06 -24.86 1.61
CA SER A 8 -7.50 -24.64 1.80
C SER A 8 -7.96 -23.22 1.45
N PHE A 9 -7.04 -22.25 1.37
CA PHE A 9 -7.32 -20.87 0.93
C PHE A 9 -7.40 -20.70 -0.60
N ALA A 10 -7.01 -21.70 -1.39
CA ALA A 10 -6.79 -21.55 -2.84
C ALA A 10 -8.07 -21.34 -3.69
N THR A 11 -9.25 -21.68 -3.18
CA THR A 11 -10.51 -21.63 -3.96
C THR A 11 -11.21 -20.27 -3.89
N SER A 12 -11.03 -19.53 -2.80
CA SER A 12 -11.58 -18.18 -2.61
C SER A 12 -10.61 -17.08 -3.05
N PHE A 13 -9.31 -17.38 -3.14
CA PHE A 13 -8.18 -16.51 -3.51
C PHE A 13 -8.32 -15.73 -4.84
N ARG A 14 -9.32 -15.99 -5.69
CA ARG A 14 -9.40 -15.38 -7.04
C ARG A 14 -10.38 -14.24 -7.20
N ARG A 15 -11.43 -14.08 -6.38
CA ARG A 15 -12.47 -13.07 -6.67
C ARG A 15 -12.05 -11.66 -6.27
N TRP A 16 -11.63 -11.45 -5.03
CA TRP A 16 -11.21 -10.13 -4.54
C TRP A 16 -9.99 -9.58 -5.29
N LEU A 17 -9.05 -10.42 -5.74
CA LEU A 17 -7.93 -9.98 -6.59
C LEU A 17 -8.41 -9.51 -7.98
N GLN A 18 -9.55 -9.98 -8.48
CA GLN A 18 -10.10 -9.50 -9.76
C GLN A 18 -10.48 -8.01 -9.71
N LYS A 19 -10.67 -7.43 -8.52
CA LYS A 19 -10.94 -6.00 -8.34
C LYS A 19 -9.78 -5.11 -8.77
N GLU A 20 -8.58 -5.69 -8.84
CA GLU A 20 -7.33 -5.06 -9.24
C GLU A 20 -7.08 -5.17 -10.76
N HIS A 21 -8.03 -5.80 -11.48
CA HIS A 21 -7.94 -6.07 -12.92
C HIS A 21 -9.10 -5.44 -13.73
N PRO A 22 -8.88 -5.15 -15.02
CA PRO A 22 -7.61 -5.22 -15.71
C PRO A 22 -6.68 -4.10 -15.26
N LYS A 23 -5.40 -4.30 -15.54
CA LYS A 23 -4.44 -3.23 -15.45
C LYS A 23 -4.82 -2.11 -16.41
N THR A 24 -4.81 -0.88 -15.92
CA THR A 24 -5.31 0.29 -16.64
C THR A 24 -4.37 1.47 -16.48
N THR A 25 -4.40 2.38 -17.45
CA THR A 25 -3.78 3.70 -17.33
C THR A 25 -4.82 4.70 -16.82
N VAL A 26 -4.44 5.49 -15.81
CA VAL A 26 -5.27 6.59 -15.28
C VAL A 26 -4.41 7.84 -15.25
N VAL A 27 -4.94 8.95 -15.78
CA VAL A 27 -4.29 10.26 -15.68
C VAL A 27 -4.59 10.84 -14.31
N VAL A 28 -3.54 11.16 -13.56
CA VAL A 28 -3.64 11.82 -12.25
C VAL A 28 -3.06 13.22 -12.37
N GLU A 29 -3.83 14.24 -11.99
CA GLU A 29 -3.36 15.62 -11.98
C GLU A 29 -2.28 15.84 -10.91
N GLY A 30 -1.56 16.98 -10.95
CA GLY A 30 -0.59 17.28 -9.91
C GLY A 30 -1.25 17.48 -8.54
N PHE A 31 -0.73 16.82 -7.51
CA PHE A 31 -1.20 16.95 -6.13
C PHE A 31 -0.02 16.86 -5.15
N HIS A 32 -0.23 17.38 -3.94
CA HIS A 32 0.58 17.04 -2.77
C HIS A 32 -0.20 16.06 -1.91
N ILE A 33 0.50 15.11 -1.30
CA ILE A 33 -0.06 14.18 -0.33
C ILE A 33 0.73 14.29 0.98
N SER A 34 0.05 14.15 2.12
CA SER A 34 0.75 14.14 3.40
C SER A 34 1.75 12.99 3.47
N ARG A 35 2.95 13.31 3.95
CA ARG A 35 4.06 12.36 4.07
C ARG A 35 3.69 11.16 4.95
N PHE A 36 2.92 11.43 5.99
CA PHE A 36 2.44 10.47 6.98
C PHE A 36 0.90 10.40 6.95
N PRO A 37 0.30 9.32 7.48
CA PRO A 37 -1.11 9.34 7.87
C PRO A 37 -1.35 10.44 8.90
N VAL A 38 -2.60 10.91 9.01
CA VAL A 38 -2.97 11.88 10.05
C VAL A 38 -2.77 11.24 11.42
N THR A 39 -2.13 11.97 12.34
CA THR A 39 -1.81 11.43 13.67
C THR A 39 -2.92 11.68 14.69
N ASN A 40 -2.88 10.96 15.81
CA ASN A 40 -3.76 11.23 16.96
C ASN A 40 -3.64 12.69 17.42
N GLY A 41 -2.42 13.21 17.59
CA GLY A 41 -2.20 14.59 18.03
C GLY A 41 -2.69 15.64 17.02
N GLU A 42 -2.64 15.35 15.71
CA GLU A 42 -3.26 16.19 14.69
C GLU A 42 -4.78 16.18 14.79
N TYR A 43 -5.38 15.01 15.02
CA TYR A 43 -6.83 14.84 15.12
C TYR A 43 -7.40 15.42 16.42
N VAL A 44 -6.65 15.37 17.54
CA VAL A 44 -7.00 16.06 18.79
C VAL A 44 -7.17 17.56 18.56
N ARG A 45 -6.23 18.21 17.86
CA ARG A 45 -6.35 19.65 17.51
C ARG A 45 -7.60 19.95 16.67
N PHE A 46 -7.99 19.02 15.80
CA PHE A 46 -9.25 19.13 15.06
C PHE A 46 -10.46 19.05 15.99
N LEU A 47 -10.49 18.09 16.93
CA LEU A 47 -11.59 17.94 17.88
C LEU A 47 -11.72 19.14 18.83
N GLU A 48 -10.61 19.72 19.27
CA GLU A 48 -10.61 20.94 20.09
C GLU A 48 -11.28 22.12 19.36
N ALA A 49 -11.08 22.23 18.05
CA ALA A 49 -11.61 23.34 17.24
C ALA A 49 -13.01 23.09 16.69
N ALA A 50 -13.34 21.85 16.31
CA ALA A 50 -14.56 21.51 15.56
C ALA A 50 -15.58 20.70 16.36
N GLY A 51 -15.18 20.13 17.50
CA GLY A 51 -15.99 19.24 18.32
C GLY A 51 -16.29 17.89 17.64
N GLY A 52 -16.79 16.96 18.46
CA GLY A 52 -17.16 15.61 18.06
C GLY A 52 -16.67 14.56 19.07
N PRO A 53 -17.16 13.32 18.98
CA PRO A 53 -16.64 12.23 19.78
C PRO A 53 -15.20 11.90 19.37
N PRO A 54 -14.32 11.52 20.31
CA PRO A 54 -13.00 11.02 19.95
C PRO A 54 -13.12 9.65 19.25
N PRO A 55 -12.30 9.40 18.21
CA PRO A 55 -12.19 8.06 17.60
C PRO A 55 -11.53 7.06 18.57
N GLU A 56 -11.64 5.77 18.28
CA GLU A 56 -11.24 4.70 19.20
C GLU A 56 -9.75 4.77 19.61
N SER A 57 -8.86 5.11 18.69
CA SER A 57 -7.43 5.36 18.97
C SER A 57 -7.21 6.39 20.08
N ILE A 58 -7.83 7.56 19.96
CA ILE A 58 -7.74 8.64 20.95
C ILE A 58 -8.44 8.24 22.25
N ALA A 59 -9.63 7.64 22.16
CA ALA A 59 -10.38 7.20 23.34
C ALA A 59 -9.65 6.12 24.15
N SER A 60 -8.79 5.33 23.49
CA SER A 60 -7.96 4.29 24.09
C SER A 60 -6.59 4.80 24.58
N GLY A 61 -6.28 6.08 24.37
CA GLY A 61 -5.04 6.70 24.82
C GLY A 61 -3.81 6.33 23.98
N GLU A 62 -3.99 6.04 22.68
CA GLU A 62 -2.87 5.81 21.76
C GLU A 62 -2.00 7.08 21.63
N PRO A 63 -0.67 6.96 21.43
CA PRO A 63 0.24 8.10 21.39
C PRO A 63 -0.06 9.12 20.28
N ASP A 64 0.31 10.38 20.51
CA ASP A 64 0.05 11.51 19.60
C ASP A 64 0.73 11.38 18.23
N ASP A 65 1.86 10.68 18.15
CA ASP A 65 2.67 10.45 16.95
C ASP A 65 2.30 9.15 16.21
N HIS A 66 1.33 8.40 16.72
CA HIS A 66 0.72 7.27 16.03
C HIS A 66 -0.41 7.75 15.09
N PRO A 67 -0.72 7.01 14.02
CA PRO A 67 -1.83 7.34 13.14
C PRO A 67 -3.17 7.26 13.89
N VAL A 68 -4.06 8.20 13.61
CA VAL A 68 -5.44 8.12 14.07
C VAL A 68 -6.15 6.96 13.36
N TRP A 69 -6.90 6.17 14.12
CA TRP A 69 -7.72 5.09 13.59
C TRP A 69 -9.05 4.95 14.34
N GLY A 70 -9.99 4.20 13.76
CA GLY A 70 -11.38 4.16 14.22
C GLY A 70 -12.16 5.39 13.74
N VAL A 71 -11.77 5.93 12.58
CA VAL A 71 -12.38 7.11 11.97
C VAL A 71 -13.31 6.65 10.85
N ASP A 72 -14.50 7.25 10.77
CA ASP A 72 -15.40 7.07 9.63
C ASP A 72 -15.07 8.05 8.50
N CYS A 73 -15.39 7.67 7.26
CA CYS A 73 -15.04 8.46 6.08
C CYS A 73 -15.57 9.91 6.16
N SER A 74 -16.77 10.12 6.70
CA SER A 74 -17.35 11.46 6.88
C SER A 74 -16.57 12.33 7.86
N ASP A 75 -16.01 11.74 8.92
CA ASP A 75 -15.19 12.47 9.88
C ASP A 75 -13.80 12.79 9.32
N ALA A 76 -13.23 11.89 8.52
CA ALA A 76 -12.02 12.17 7.76
C ALA A 76 -12.22 13.32 6.75
N GLU A 77 -13.37 13.37 6.07
CA GLU A 77 -13.75 14.50 5.20
C GLU A 77 -13.94 15.81 5.99
N ARG A 78 -14.54 15.75 7.20
CA ARG A 78 -14.64 16.91 8.11
C ARG A 78 -13.25 17.43 8.52
N PHE A 79 -12.33 16.54 8.87
CA PHE A 79 -10.94 16.92 9.17
C PHE A 79 -10.30 17.62 7.98
N CYS A 80 -10.42 17.06 6.76
CA CYS A 80 -9.87 17.66 5.56
C CYS A 80 -10.42 19.08 5.35
N GLY A 81 -11.74 19.27 5.50
CA GLY A 81 -12.37 20.57 5.39
C GLY A 81 -11.88 21.57 6.43
N TRP A 82 -11.70 21.14 7.68
CA TRP A 82 -11.11 21.97 8.74
C TRP A 82 -9.66 22.33 8.45
N TYR A 83 -8.83 21.36 8.10
CA TYR A 83 -7.42 21.57 7.78
C TYR A 83 -7.27 22.54 6.60
N GLY A 84 -8.04 22.34 5.54
CA GLY A 84 -8.00 23.19 4.35
C GLY A 84 -8.42 24.64 4.63
N ARG A 85 -9.42 24.86 5.48
CA ARG A 85 -9.80 26.22 5.92
C ARG A 85 -8.67 26.91 6.68
N ASN A 86 -8.03 26.21 7.62
CA ASN A 86 -6.92 26.77 8.41
C ASN A 86 -5.65 27.00 7.57
N ALA A 87 -5.40 26.13 6.59
CA ALA A 87 -4.26 26.25 5.68
C ALA A 87 -4.53 27.17 4.46
N HIS A 88 -5.74 27.75 4.36
CA HIS A 88 -6.21 28.54 3.22
C HIS A 88 -6.00 27.86 1.86
N ARG A 89 -6.15 26.55 1.81
CA ARG A 89 -5.94 25.73 0.61
C ARG A 89 -6.96 24.59 0.56
N PRO A 90 -7.44 24.18 -0.63
CA PRO A 90 -8.28 23.00 -0.73
C PRO A 90 -7.56 21.78 -0.15
N CYS A 91 -8.27 21.02 0.68
CA CYS A 91 -7.79 19.80 1.30
C CYS A 91 -8.91 18.76 1.26
N ARG A 92 -8.58 17.54 0.89
CA ARG A 92 -9.52 16.42 0.75
C ARG A 92 -8.81 15.09 1.00
N LEU A 93 -9.59 14.02 1.07
CA LEU A 93 -9.06 12.66 0.95
C LEU A 93 -8.43 12.46 -0.45
N PRO A 94 -7.38 11.62 -0.55
CA PRO A 94 -6.86 11.20 -1.84
C PRO A 94 -7.96 10.48 -2.61
N THR A 95 -8.00 10.66 -3.93
CA THR A 95 -8.67 9.69 -4.77
C THR A 95 -7.94 8.36 -4.70
N GLU A 96 -8.63 7.28 -5.05
CA GLU A 96 -8.05 5.96 -5.11
C GLU A 96 -6.79 5.93 -6.01
N ALA A 97 -6.87 6.60 -7.16
CA ALA A 97 -5.76 6.67 -8.13
C ALA A 97 -4.57 7.50 -7.61
N GLU A 98 -4.83 8.62 -6.93
CA GLU A 98 -3.76 9.41 -6.29
C GLU A 98 -3.04 8.64 -5.20
N TRP A 99 -3.79 7.89 -4.37
CA TRP A 99 -3.20 7.05 -3.35
C TRP A 99 -2.31 5.96 -3.97
N GLU A 100 -2.82 5.25 -4.97
CA GLU A 100 -2.05 4.20 -5.65
C GLU A 100 -0.79 4.77 -6.30
N TYR A 101 -0.89 5.93 -6.95
CA TYR A 101 0.26 6.58 -7.57
C TYR A 101 1.33 6.97 -6.54
N ALA A 102 0.91 7.52 -5.39
CA ALA A 102 1.82 7.86 -4.30
C ALA A 102 2.53 6.63 -3.73
N ALA A 103 1.86 5.46 -3.73
CA ALA A 103 2.40 4.21 -3.23
C ALA A 103 3.34 3.54 -4.23
N ARG A 104 2.90 3.36 -5.48
CA ARG A 104 3.65 2.63 -6.51
C ARG A 104 4.86 3.38 -7.03
N GLY A 105 4.80 4.71 -7.02
CA GLY A 105 5.78 5.54 -7.69
C GLY A 105 5.74 5.41 -9.21
N PRO A 106 6.60 6.16 -9.93
CA PRO A 106 6.72 6.07 -11.38
C PRO A 106 7.18 4.68 -11.85
N SER A 107 7.82 3.88 -10.98
CA SER A 107 8.27 2.53 -11.30
C SER A 107 7.15 1.48 -11.26
N GLY A 108 5.97 1.81 -10.75
CA GLY A 108 4.82 0.91 -10.75
C GLY A 108 4.93 -0.25 -9.75
N ARG A 109 5.64 -0.06 -8.63
CA ARG A 109 6.02 -1.11 -7.67
C ARG A 109 4.82 -1.87 -7.08
N GLU A 110 5.05 -3.11 -6.64
CA GLU A 110 4.02 -3.91 -5.93
C GLU A 110 3.80 -3.44 -4.50
N TYR A 111 4.88 -3.02 -3.82
CA TYR A 111 4.89 -2.39 -2.49
C TYR A 111 5.59 -1.02 -2.58
N PRO A 112 5.35 -0.09 -1.65
CA PRO A 112 6.00 1.22 -1.71
C PRO A 112 7.53 1.16 -1.80
N PHE A 113 8.10 0.16 -1.11
CA PHE A 113 9.54 -0.05 -0.99
C PHE A 113 10.14 -1.04 -2.02
N GLY A 114 9.35 -1.64 -2.90
CA GLY A 114 9.87 -2.58 -3.92
C GLY A 114 8.83 -3.59 -4.41
N ASP A 115 9.28 -4.61 -5.12
CA ASP A 115 8.39 -5.65 -5.69
C ASP A 115 8.28 -6.91 -4.82
N GLU A 116 9.11 -7.00 -3.77
CA GLU A 116 9.09 -8.10 -2.80
C GLU A 116 8.61 -7.58 -1.45
N PHE A 117 7.74 -8.36 -0.80
CA PHE A 117 7.29 -8.04 0.55
C PHE A 117 8.44 -8.16 1.56
N ASP A 118 8.59 -7.16 2.41
CA ASP A 118 9.60 -7.10 3.47
C ASP A 118 8.93 -6.63 4.78
N PRO A 119 8.71 -7.53 5.75
CA PRO A 119 8.04 -7.18 7.01
C PRO A 119 8.88 -6.26 7.90
N SER A 120 10.17 -6.04 7.60
CA SER A 120 10.99 -5.06 8.33
C SER A 120 10.73 -3.62 7.90
N ARG A 121 9.96 -3.41 6.83
CA ARG A 121 9.71 -2.10 6.21
C ARG A 121 8.29 -1.58 6.40
N CYS A 122 7.44 -2.32 7.08
CA CYS A 122 6.06 -1.94 7.32
C CYS A 122 5.52 -2.57 8.59
N ASN A 123 4.39 -2.05 9.08
CA ASN A 123 3.68 -2.63 10.21
C ASN A 123 2.46 -3.41 9.74
N THR A 124 2.64 -4.72 9.54
CA THR A 124 1.58 -5.71 9.25
C THR A 124 1.59 -6.79 10.34
N ILE A 125 0.73 -7.83 10.26
CA ILE A 125 0.72 -8.93 11.26
C ILE A 125 2.12 -9.56 11.41
N GLU A 126 2.87 -9.65 10.31
CA GLU A 126 4.21 -10.20 10.26
C GLU A 126 5.23 -9.43 11.13
N SER A 127 4.95 -8.19 11.51
CA SER A 127 5.79 -7.42 12.43
C SER A 127 5.72 -7.95 13.87
N GLY A 128 4.62 -8.62 14.24
CA GLY A 128 4.35 -9.08 15.60
C GLY A 128 4.08 -7.98 16.63
N ILE A 129 3.97 -6.71 16.22
CA ILE A 129 3.79 -5.56 17.13
C ILE A 129 2.38 -5.53 17.74
N GLY A 130 1.36 -5.87 16.95
CA GLY A 130 -0.03 -5.99 17.43
C GLY A 130 -0.74 -4.67 17.74
N THR A 131 -0.12 -3.53 17.45
CA THR A 131 -0.73 -2.19 17.48
C THR A 131 -0.07 -1.30 16.43
N THR A 132 -0.58 -0.08 16.27
CA THR A 132 0.03 0.97 15.46
C THR A 132 1.43 1.35 15.94
N THR A 133 2.19 2.02 15.08
CA THR A 133 3.53 2.52 15.39
C THR A 133 3.63 4.02 15.09
N PRO A 134 4.64 4.72 15.64
CA PRO A 134 4.92 6.10 15.25
C PRO A 134 5.07 6.19 13.74
N VAL A 135 4.50 7.24 13.13
CA VAL A 135 4.38 7.35 11.67
C VAL A 135 5.72 7.47 10.93
N ASP A 136 6.82 7.73 11.64
CA ASP A 136 8.17 7.84 11.07
C ASP A 136 9.04 6.58 11.26
N ARG A 137 8.49 5.51 11.85
CA ARG A 137 9.24 4.30 12.23
C ARG A 137 9.91 3.56 11.07
N TYR A 138 9.33 3.60 9.87
CA TYR A 138 9.80 2.82 8.71
C TYR A 138 10.38 3.71 7.60
N PRO A 139 11.56 4.33 7.78
CA PRO A 139 12.17 5.17 6.76
C PRO A 139 12.55 4.41 5.49
N HIS A 140 12.84 3.11 5.59
CA HIS A 140 13.11 2.24 4.44
C HIS A 140 11.83 1.64 3.82
N GLY A 141 10.67 1.91 4.42
CA GLY A 141 9.35 1.56 3.91
C GLY A 141 8.71 2.63 3.04
N ALA A 142 9.31 3.82 2.97
CA ALA A 142 8.76 4.93 2.22
C ALA A 142 8.73 4.65 0.69
N SER A 143 7.74 5.21 0.01
CA SER A 143 7.64 5.16 -1.45
C SER A 143 8.75 5.95 -2.15
N GLU A 144 8.83 5.87 -3.48
CA GLU A 144 9.76 6.68 -4.29
C GLU A 144 9.57 8.20 -4.10
N TRP A 145 8.41 8.61 -3.61
CA TRP A 145 8.07 9.99 -3.29
C TRP A 145 8.39 10.38 -1.84
N GLY A 146 8.95 9.45 -1.06
CA GLY A 146 9.24 9.66 0.36
C GLY A 146 8.00 9.64 1.26
N VAL A 147 6.91 9.01 0.83
CA VAL A 147 5.66 8.88 1.57
C VAL A 147 5.66 7.59 2.38
N TYR A 148 5.38 7.70 3.68
CA TYR A 148 5.51 6.64 4.67
C TYR A 148 4.19 5.93 4.89
N ASP A 149 4.27 4.69 5.41
CA ASP A 149 3.12 3.89 5.84
C ASP A 149 2.03 3.74 4.77
N LEU A 150 2.43 3.68 3.49
CA LEU A 150 1.54 3.26 2.39
C LEU A 150 1.43 1.73 2.29
N ALA A 151 2.00 1.02 3.27
CA ALA A 151 1.90 -0.41 3.49
C ALA A 151 1.86 -0.64 5.01
N GLY A 152 0.73 -1.12 5.52
CA GLY A 152 0.51 -1.37 6.94
C GLY A 152 0.21 -0.13 7.78
N ASN A 153 0.42 -0.27 9.09
CA ASN A 153 0.02 0.67 10.15
C ASN A 153 -1.51 0.81 10.24
N VAL A 154 -2.16 1.56 9.34
CA VAL A 154 -3.63 1.71 9.30
C VAL A 154 -4.13 1.66 7.86
N GLU A 155 -5.34 1.13 7.67
CA GLU A 155 -5.99 1.24 6.37
C GLU A 155 -6.45 2.67 6.13
N GLU A 156 -6.37 3.17 4.91
CA GLU A 156 -6.63 4.58 4.65
C GLU A 156 -7.82 4.82 3.75
N TRP A 157 -8.71 5.71 4.21
CA TRP A 157 -9.84 6.18 3.42
C TRP A 157 -9.39 6.91 2.16
N THR A 158 -10.06 6.58 1.06
CA THR A 158 -10.01 7.34 -0.20
C THR A 158 -11.36 7.98 -0.49
N ALA A 159 -11.36 8.99 -1.36
CA ALA A 159 -12.56 9.73 -1.76
C ALA A 159 -13.50 8.92 -2.67
N ASP A 160 -13.08 7.76 -3.18
CA ASP A 160 -13.79 7.03 -4.21
C ASP A 160 -14.70 5.95 -3.63
N LEU A 161 -15.86 5.79 -4.26
CA LEU A 161 -16.63 4.55 -4.12
C LEU A 161 -16.00 3.48 -5.02
N TYR A 162 -16.02 2.25 -4.55
CA TYR A 162 -15.55 1.10 -5.32
C TYR A 162 -16.27 1.03 -6.67
N ARG A 163 -15.47 1.07 -7.73
CA ARG A 163 -15.90 0.87 -9.11
C ARG A 163 -14.89 0.00 -9.85
N PRO A 164 -15.32 -0.75 -10.88
CA PRO A 164 -14.40 -1.47 -11.73
C PRO A 164 -13.41 -0.51 -12.37
N TYR A 165 -12.16 -0.95 -12.56
CA TYR A 165 -11.24 -0.24 -13.44
C TYR A 165 -11.78 -0.18 -14.87
N PRO A 166 -11.37 0.80 -15.70
CA PRO A 166 -11.72 0.84 -17.12
C PRO A 166 -11.47 -0.50 -17.82
N GLY A 167 -12.49 -1.01 -18.51
CA GLY A 167 -12.45 -2.34 -19.15
C GLY A 167 -12.61 -3.53 -18.18
N GLY A 168 -12.76 -3.27 -16.89
CA GLY A 168 -13.06 -4.26 -15.86
C GLY A 168 -14.54 -4.51 -15.67
N ARG A 169 -14.83 -5.52 -14.84
CA ARG A 169 -16.18 -5.87 -14.41
C ARG A 169 -16.34 -5.59 -12.93
N PHE A 170 -17.57 -5.31 -12.51
CA PHE A 170 -17.89 -5.28 -11.10
C PHE A 170 -17.68 -6.67 -10.50
N VAL A 171 -16.88 -6.72 -9.45
CA VAL A 171 -16.69 -7.91 -8.63
C VAL A 171 -17.55 -7.75 -7.40
N ASP A 172 -18.53 -8.64 -7.29
CA ASP A 172 -19.33 -8.82 -6.11
C ASP A 172 -18.56 -9.70 -5.11
N ASP A 173 -18.27 -9.13 -3.95
CA ASP A 173 -17.61 -9.81 -2.84
C ASP A 173 -18.30 -9.50 -1.50
N ASP A 174 -17.75 -10.07 -0.44
CA ASP A 174 -18.22 -9.91 0.93
C ASP A 174 -18.28 -8.44 1.39
N LEU A 175 -17.43 -7.57 0.86
CA LEU A 175 -17.47 -6.13 1.13
C LEU A 175 -18.64 -5.44 0.44
N SER A 176 -18.90 -5.73 -0.85
CA SER A 176 -20.07 -5.16 -1.54
C SER A 176 -21.37 -5.69 -0.94
N ASP A 177 -21.43 -6.97 -0.58
CA ASP A 177 -22.57 -7.58 0.10
C ASP A 177 -22.85 -6.89 1.44
N ALA A 178 -21.82 -6.77 2.29
CA ALA A 178 -21.95 -6.15 3.61
C ALA A 178 -22.34 -4.67 3.55
N ALA A 179 -21.92 -3.97 2.49
CA ALA A 179 -22.23 -2.56 2.28
C ALA A 179 -23.53 -2.31 1.49
N GLY A 180 -24.27 -3.36 1.11
CA GLY A 180 -25.51 -3.23 0.35
C GLY A 180 -25.31 -2.75 -1.09
N GLY A 181 -24.16 -3.05 -1.69
CA GLY A 181 -23.88 -2.91 -3.11
C GLY A 181 -22.54 -2.23 -3.43
N THR A 182 -22.13 -1.21 -2.68
CA THR A 182 -20.84 -0.52 -2.90
C THR A 182 -20.31 0.09 -1.61
N TYR A 183 -19.01 0.36 -1.56
CA TYR A 183 -18.33 0.90 -0.38
C TYR A 183 -17.29 1.96 -0.74
N ARG A 184 -16.87 2.76 0.24
CA ARG A 184 -15.71 3.67 0.13
C ARG A 184 -14.42 2.85 0.15
N VAL A 185 -13.52 3.07 -0.80
CA VAL A 185 -12.30 2.26 -0.92
C VAL A 185 -11.31 2.61 0.19
N LEU A 186 -10.79 1.56 0.83
CA LEU A 186 -9.64 1.58 1.72
C LEU A 186 -8.42 1.02 1.01
N ARG A 187 -7.24 1.58 1.32
CA ARG A 187 -5.94 1.18 0.76
C ARG A 187 -4.90 0.93 1.86
N GLY A 188 -3.81 0.25 1.51
CA GLY A 188 -2.59 0.17 2.33
C GLY A 188 -2.51 -0.98 3.34
N GLY A 189 -3.64 -1.58 3.74
CA GLY A 189 -3.65 -2.58 4.82
C GLY A 189 -3.37 -1.95 6.19
N SER A 190 -3.26 -2.74 7.25
CA SER A 190 -2.97 -2.25 8.61
C SER A 190 -2.09 -3.23 9.39
N PHE A 191 -1.71 -2.87 10.62
CA PHE A 191 -0.97 -3.76 11.53
C PHE A 191 -1.70 -5.08 11.82
N ALA A 192 -3.03 -5.10 11.64
CA ALA A 192 -3.86 -6.27 11.86
C ALA A 192 -4.12 -7.07 10.57
N ARG A 193 -3.39 -6.79 9.48
CA ARG A 193 -3.52 -7.48 8.19
C ARG A 193 -2.19 -8.07 7.71
N GLY A 194 -2.28 -9.13 6.92
CA GLY A 194 -1.11 -9.74 6.28
C GLY A 194 -0.55 -8.87 5.16
N GLY A 195 0.69 -9.15 4.77
CA GLY A 195 1.41 -8.42 3.72
C GLY A 195 0.74 -8.45 2.34
N ASP A 196 -0.19 -9.37 2.08
CA ASP A 196 -0.97 -9.41 0.84
C ASP A 196 -1.94 -8.22 0.70
N LEU A 197 -2.44 -7.71 1.85
CA LEU A 197 -3.31 -6.54 1.91
C LEU A 197 -2.54 -5.22 1.85
N ALA A 198 -1.22 -5.27 2.04
CA ALA A 198 -0.33 -4.11 2.00
C ALA A 198 0.23 -3.79 0.60
N ARG A 199 -0.14 -4.58 -0.42
CA ARG A 199 0.22 -4.31 -1.82
C ARG A 199 -0.41 -3.01 -2.29
N CYS A 200 0.31 -2.23 -3.08
CA CYS A 200 -0.14 -0.91 -3.54
C CYS A 200 -1.45 -0.97 -4.33
N ALA A 201 -1.69 -2.05 -5.07
CA ALA A 201 -2.90 -2.23 -5.89
C ALA A 201 -4.10 -2.76 -5.09
N ARG A 202 -3.89 -3.21 -3.84
CA ARG A 202 -4.95 -3.88 -3.08
C ARG A 202 -6.06 -2.88 -2.76
N ARG A 203 -7.29 -3.29 -3.08
CA ARG A 203 -8.52 -2.53 -2.83
C ARG A 203 -9.35 -3.21 -1.75
N HIS A 204 -9.62 -2.50 -0.66
CA HIS A 204 -10.42 -3.01 0.46
C HIS A 204 -11.55 -2.05 0.81
N GLY A 205 -12.32 -2.35 1.86
CA GLY A 205 -13.47 -1.57 2.27
C GLY A 205 -13.87 -1.85 3.72
N PRO A 206 -14.81 -1.08 4.29
CA PRO A 206 -15.32 -1.29 5.63
C PRO A 206 -16.15 -2.58 5.70
N TYR A 207 -15.53 -3.66 6.17
CA TYR A 207 -16.27 -4.87 6.56
C TYR A 207 -16.74 -4.75 8.02
N PRO A 208 -17.94 -5.25 8.36
CA PRO A 208 -18.39 -5.32 9.74
C PRO A 208 -17.59 -6.39 10.50
N GLY A 209 -16.64 -5.95 11.33
CA GLY A 209 -15.88 -6.84 12.22
C GLY A 209 -14.82 -6.11 13.03
N PRO A 210 -14.42 -6.64 14.19
CA PRO A 210 -13.49 -5.97 15.09
C PRO A 210 -12.13 -5.71 14.44
N ASP A 211 -11.65 -6.57 13.54
CA ASP A 211 -10.33 -6.41 12.92
C ASP A 211 -10.33 -5.41 11.74
N TYR A 212 -11.50 -4.91 11.34
CA TYR A 212 -11.67 -4.00 10.20
C TYR A 212 -11.78 -2.53 10.62
N ARG A 213 -11.63 -2.24 11.92
CA ARG A 213 -11.82 -0.91 12.50
C ARG A 213 -10.59 -0.02 12.48
N TYR A 214 -9.41 -0.55 12.15
CA TYR A 214 -8.13 0.18 12.08
C TYR A 214 -8.00 1.05 10.82
N ARG A 215 -8.99 1.93 10.63
CA ARG A 215 -9.16 2.82 9.50
C ARG A 215 -8.76 4.23 9.91
N GLY A 216 -7.69 4.72 9.32
CA GLY A 216 -7.23 6.10 9.36
C GLY A 216 -7.39 6.75 8.00
N PHE A 217 -6.59 7.79 7.75
CA PHE A 217 -6.58 8.48 6.47
C PHE A 217 -5.33 9.36 6.35
N ARG A 218 -5.10 9.82 5.12
CA ARG A 218 -4.15 10.88 4.82
C ARG A 218 -4.82 11.94 3.96
N VAL A 219 -4.16 13.09 3.82
CA VAL A 219 -4.75 14.23 3.12
C VAL A 219 -4.01 14.56 1.83
N VAL A 220 -4.73 15.09 0.85
CA VAL A 220 -4.14 15.67 -0.35
C VAL A 220 -4.53 17.13 -0.52
N LEU A 221 -3.61 17.87 -1.10
CA LEU A 221 -3.78 19.27 -1.50
C LEU A 221 -3.57 19.34 -3.02
N PRO A 222 -4.59 19.66 -3.83
CA PRO A 222 -4.43 19.78 -5.26
C PRO A 222 -3.44 20.91 -5.58
N THR A 223 -2.68 20.74 -6.67
CA THR A 223 -1.88 21.85 -7.20
C THR A 223 -2.82 22.84 -7.91
N ALA A 224 -2.51 24.14 -7.85
CA ALA A 224 -3.25 25.11 -8.66
C ALA A 224 -3.10 24.72 -10.14
N ALA A 225 -4.20 24.70 -10.89
CA ALA A 225 -4.22 24.28 -12.29
C ALA A 225 -3.12 24.99 -13.10
N GLY A 226 -2.06 24.23 -13.42
CA GLY A 226 -0.88 24.70 -14.11
C GLY A 226 -0.21 23.55 -14.82
N ARG A 227 -0.65 23.28 -16.05
CA ARG A 227 -0.20 22.22 -16.98
C ARG A 227 -0.09 20.84 -16.32
N GLY A 228 -1.19 20.08 -16.39
CA GLY A 228 -1.20 18.67 -16.01
C GLY A 228 -0.04 17.90 -16.63
N THR A 229 0.71 17.19 -15.80
CA THR A 229 1.66 16.18 -16.26
C THR A 229 0.85 14.94 -16.63
N LEU A 230 0.91 14.52 -17.89
CA LEU A 230 0.45 13.19 -18.29
C LEU A 230 1.37 12.18 -17.60
N VAL A 231 0.89 11.56 -16.53
CA VAL A 231 1.56 10.41 -15.94
C VAL A 231 1.01 9.17 -16.62
N ASP A 232 1.85 8.53 -17.42
CA ASP A 232 1.55 7.22 -17.97
C ASP A 232 1.73 6.21 -16.83
N MET A 233 0.63 5.66 -16.30
CA MET A 233 0.65 4.45 -15.48
C MET A 233 1.01 3.25 -16.38
N VAL A 234 2.24 3.26 -16.92
CA VAL A 234 2.77 2.16 -17.72
C VAL A 234 3.55 1.27 -16.80
N THR A 235 2.93 0.16 -16.44
CA THR A 235 3.73 -1.02 -16.16
C THR A 235 4.32 -1.55 -17.46
N ARG A 236 5.61 -1.82 -17.45
CA ARG A 236 6.27 -2.43 -18.60
C ARG A 236 5.68 -3.81 -18.88
N ASP A 237 5.52 -4.04 -20.18
CA ASP A 237 5.54 -5.36 -20.78
C ASP A 237 6.80 -6.09 -20.27
N ALA A 238 6.63 -7.10 -19.44
CA ALA A 238 7.73 -7.91 -18.91
C ALA A 238 7.70 -9.30 -19.55
N ARG A 239 7.99 -9.36 -20.86
CA ARG A 239 8.59 -10.55 -21.46
C ARG A 239 10.10 -10.49 -21.22
N LEU A 240 10.58 -11.37 -20.34
CA LEU A 240 11.94 -11.94 -20.22
C LEU A 240 13.08 -11.33 -21.09
N ARG A 241 14.15 -10.82 -20.45
CA ARG A 241 15.55 -11.34 -20.50
C ARG A 241 16.61 -10.35 -19.94
N LEU A 242 17.30 -10.78 -18.87
CA LEU A 242 18.75 -10.78 -18.58
C LEU A 242 19.70 -9.67 -19.13
N LEU A 243 20.53 -9.19 -18.19
CA LEU A 243 21.88 -8.56 -18.28
C LEU A 243 21.98 -7.03 -18.39
N GLY A 244 22.76 -6.45 -17.46
CA GLY A 244 23.63 -5.29 -17.74
C GLY A 244 23.39 -4.05 -16.90
N ASN A 245 24.34 -3.79 -16.00
CA ASN A 245 24.60 -2.54 -15.27
C ASN A 245 24.19 -1.24 -16.00
N GLU A 246 23.51 -0.31 -15.32
CA GLU A 246 23.94 1.09 -15.16
C GLU A 246 22.99 1.92 -14.28
N ILE A 247 23.60 2.79 -13.49
CA ILE A 247 23.04 3.67 -12.44
C ILE A 247 22.62 5.00 -13.09
N TYR A 248 21.48 5.58 -12.70
CA TYR A 248 21.25 7.03 -12.88
C TYR A 248 21.12 7.76 -11.55
N ARG A 249 22.05 8.69 -11.34
CA ARG A 249 22.10 9.69 -10.27
C ARG A 249 21.14 10.85 -10.58
N ARG A 250 20.39 11.25 -9.54
CA ARG A 250 19.97 12.61 -9.10
C ARG A 250 19.87 13.71 -10.17
N THR A 251 18.71 14.37 -10.27
CA THR A 251 18.63 15.75 -10.79
C THR A 251 17.61 16.56 -9.99
N GLU A 252 18.13 17.54 -9.25
CA GLU A 252 17.40 18.70 -8.75
C GLU A 252 17.07 19.62 -9.93
N ILE A 253 15.85 20.13 -9.99
CA ILE A 253 15.41 21.06 -11.03
C ILE A 253 15.83 22.48 -10.63
N LEU A 254 16.80 23.05 -11.34
CA LEU A 254 17.06 24.49 -11.35
C LEU A 254 16.86 25.04 -12.76
N HIS A 255 16.09 26.13 -12.85
CA HIS A 255 15.78 26.84 -14.09
C HIS A 255 17.01 27.48 -14.75
N GLY A 256 17.06 27.44 -16.08
CA GLY A 256 18.01 28.23 -16.86
C GLY A 256 17.63 28.24 -18.34
N ARG A 257 17.35 29.44 -18.87
CA ARG A 257 17.02 29.70 -20.27
C ARG A 257 18.21 29.44 -21.20
N GLY A 258 17.93 28.85 -22.37
CA GLY A 258 18.54 29.26 -23.64
C GLY A 258 19.79 28.52 -24.12
N ALA A 259 19.84 28.41 -25.46
CA ALA A 259 20.94 27.99 -26.33
C ALA A 259 21.20 26.48 -26.47
N GLY A 260 20.87 25.95 -27.65
CA GLY A 260 21.07 24.56 -28.04
C GLY A 260 22.51 24.24 -28.46
N VAL A 261 22.83 22.95 -28.48
CA VAL A 261 24.04 22.39 -29.10
C VAL A 261 23.70 21.03 -29.69
N ARG A 262 24.16 20.79 -30.92
CA ARG A 262 24.07 19.51 -31.68
C ARG A 262 25.04 18.48 -31.12
N VAL A 263 24.68 17.19 -31.15
CA VAL A 263 25.58 16.08 -30.78
C VAL A 263 25.95 15.28 -32.02
N ASP A 264 27.26 15.16 -32.24
CA ASP A 264 27.93 14.35 -33.27
C ASP A 264 28.06 12.88 -32.82
N ARG A 265 27.99 11.92 -33.76
CA ARG A 265 27.98 10.47 -33.50
C ARG A 265 29.29 9.82 -33.96
N ARG A 266 30.12 9.35 -33.02
CA ARG A 266 31.12 8.27 -33.19
C ARG A 266 31.45 7.71 -31.80
N ALA A 267 31.80 6.45 -31.55
CA ALA A 267 31.69 5.16 -32.20
C ALA A 267 32.05 4.16 -31.09
N ALA A 268 31.50 2.94 -31.15
CA ALA A 268 31.68 1.88 -30.18
C ALA A 268 33.13 1.34 -30.12
N GLN A 269 33.50 0.71 -29.00
CA GLN A 269 34.43 -0.42 -28.96
C GLN A 269 34.19 -1.27 -27.71
N ALA A 270 34.11 -2.59 -27.93
CA ALA A 270 33.90 -3.65 -26.95
C ALA A 270 35.22 -4.43 -26.74
N VAL A 271 35.36 -5.12 -25.59
CA VAL A 271 36.37 -6.18 -25.38
C VAL A 271 35.78 -7.32 -24.49
N PRO A 272 36.13 -8.61 -24.71
CA PRO A 272 35.36 -9.79 -24.26
C PRO A 272 36.05 -10.73 -23.23
N GLY A 273 35.25 -11.65 -22.64
CA GLY A 273 35.61 -13.01 -22.13
C GLY A 273 36.11 -13.10 -20.67
N GLY A 274 35.83 -14.12 -19.84
CA GLY A 274 35.04 -15.35 -19.98
C GLY A 274 35.17 -16.28 -18.73
N VAL A 275 34.24 -17.26 -18.64
CA VAL A 275 34.26 -18.65 -18.11
C VAL A 275 34.43 -19.06 -16.62
N GLY A 276 33.57 -20.03 -16.21
CA GLY A 276 33.81 -21.10 -15.21
C GLY A 276 32.68 -21.29 -14.17
N GLU A 277 31.59 -22.05 -14.42
CA GLU A 277 31.31 -23.48 -14.10
C GLU A 277 31.30 -23.91 -12.61
N GLY A 278 30.26 -24.66 -12.20
CA GLY A 278 30.30 -25.54 -11.02
C GLY A 278 28.98 -25.76 -10.25
N TYR A 279 28.12 -26.66 -10.73
CA TYR A 279 27.03 -27.28 -9.95
C TYR A 279 27.57 -28.50 -9.20
N ALA A 280 27.22 -28.68 -7.91
CA ALA A 280 27.34 -29.96 -7.22
C ALA A 280 26.26 -30.14 -6.15
N ASP A 281 25.64 -31.32 -6.23
CA ASP A 281 24.52 -31.87 -5.48
C ASP A 281 25.02 -32.63 -4.23
N ALA A 282 24.23 -32.63 -3.14
CA ALA A 282 24.42 -33.52 -2.02
C ALA A 282 23.13 -33.67 -1.20
N ASP A 283 22.28 -34.61 -1.61
CA ASP A 283 21.32 -35.29 -0.75
C ASP A 283 21.87 -36.67 -0.35
N ARG A 284 21.81 -37.02 0.95
CA ARG A 284 21.66 -38.40 1.44
C ARG A 284 21.36 -38.48 2.95
N ARG A 285 20.09 -38.81 3.24
CA ARG A 285 19.58 -39.89 4.13
C ARG A 285 19.94 -39.88 5.62
N THR A 286 18.92 -39.91 6.49
CA THR A 286 18.54 -41.12 7.28
C THR A 286 17.21 -40.93 8.03
N ALA A 287 16.36 -41.95 8.00
CA ALA A 287 15.21 -42.25 8.87
C ALA A 287 15.09 -43.79 8.92
N PRO A 288 14.20 -44.45 9.71
CA PRO A 288 13.70 -44.29 11.10
C PRO A 288 13.97 -45.65 11.87
N PRO A 289 13.21 -46.22 12.87
CA PRO A 289 11.74 -46.46 12.94
C PRO A 289 11.07 -46.21 14.34
N GLY A 290 9.76 -45.96 14.45
CA GLY A 290 8.71 -46.95 14.79
C GLY A 290 8.38 -46.93 16.31
N THR A 291 7.16 -47.03 16.86
CA THR A 291 5.92 -47.67 16.43
C THR A 291 4.76 -47.40 17.42
N ARG A 292 3.53 -47.37 16.88
CA ARG A 292 2.22 -47.88 17.39
C ARG A 292 1.58 -47.24 18.64
N SER A 293 0.37 -46.66 18.58
CA SER A 293 -0.99 -47.20 18.28
C SER A 293 -1.71 -47.82 19.49
N ARG A 294 -2.87 -47.23 19.86
CA ARG A 294 -4.20 -47.82 20.18
C ARG A 294 -5.05 -46.76 20.93
N ARG A 295 -6.16 -46.25 20.38
CA ARG A 295 -7.55 -46.77 20.29
C ARG A 295 -8.36 -46.73 21.60
N HIS A 296 -9.56 -46.12 21.47
CA HIS A 296 -10.80 -46.25 22.25
C HIS A 296 -10.75 -45.70 23.69
N GLY A 297 -11.69 -44.89 24.21
CA GLY A 297 -13.03 -44.48 23.82
C GLY A 297 -13.94 -44.60 25.06
N ARG A 298 -14.65 -43.55 25.48
CA ARG A 298 -15.95 -43.65 26.17
C ARG A 298 -16.58 -42.28 26.46
N MET A 299 -17.88 -42.22 26.20
CA MET A 299 -18.85 -41.27 26.76
C MET A 299 -19.04 -41.50 28.27
N GLY A 300 -19.54 -40.47 28.96
CA GLY A 300 -20.10 -40.61 30.31
C GLY A 300 -20.36 -39.25 30.97
N GLU A 301 -21.63 -39.01 31.28
CA GLU A 301 -22.25 -37.85 31.94
C GLU A 301 -21.70 -37.55 33.34
N GLY A 302 -21.93 -36.32 33.80
CA GLY A 302 -21.66 -35.84 35.16
C GLY A 302 -21.52 -34.33 35.22
#